data_AF-A0A8H7EZH9-F1
#
_entry.id   AF-A0A8H7EZH9-F1
#
_cell.length_a   1.000
_cell.length_b   1.000
_cell.length_c   1.000
_cell.angle_alpha   90.00
_cell.angle_beta   90.00
_cell.angle_gamma   90.00
#
_symmetry.space_group_name_H-M   'P 1'
#
loop_
_entity.id
_entity.type
_entity.pdbx_description
1 polymer ?
#
loop_
_entity_poly.entity_id
_entity_poly.type
_entity_poly.pdbx_seq_one_letter_code
_entity_poly.pdbx_strand_id
1 'polypeptide(L)'
;MSSIPSSLSVGGECPICLDLKDINIFEVYPCGHCFCKPCLVNLQPPPNKRKISCPLCRRTFHRDLERSKLGFQPVIYDSSNVGQVIEGINLMDKTCKTVSVKRAHNKLTKAAEEIDNDNAAKLLEAIEDFAKRIVPLFEEVELGRTRIQELENEQRHSSEHLTAKSRQVESLQQQCFELHSSNGVLEHKFLDALESAELLQTKTEESQRQLMEVKQSLVMREEEHRQAIDSLKRFKISDERKSEKVRGLKREVIELSQKLRQVREVREEEQDSWMDVDQEHKPTTTAPFGTDTHLPGLSSSNIAAADEGWNVTRNFGFEGMPRPGFGSRRDVDSKKMNRLTKKQPPGGSKASSNFPLNLDAKGRPKAAVHIGPKSTIRVAQRF
;
A
#
# COMPACT_ATOMS: atom_id res chain seq x y z
N MET A 1 25.88 -44.13 55.33
CA MET A 1 27.07 -45.00 55.29
C MET A 1 26.86 -45.95 54.13
N SER A 2 27.55 -45.71 53.01
CA SER A 2 27.43 -46.48 51.78
C SER A 2 28.24 -47.77 51.91
N SER A 3 27.55 -48.90 51.76
CA SER A 3 28.04 -50.27 51.82
C SER A 3 29.17 -50.49 50.80
N ILE A 4 30.29 -51.05 51.25
CA ILE A 4 31.41 -51.46 50.39
C ILE A 4 31.10 -52.87 49.86
N PRO A 5 31.10 -53.11 48.54
CA PRO A 5 30.83 -54.43 47.97
C PRO A 5 32.00 -55.39 48.22
N SER A 6 31.69 -56.57 48.77
CA SER A 6 32.63 -57.59 49.28
C SER A 6 33.25 -58.50 48.23
N SER A 7 33.37 -58.09 46.96
CA SER A 7 33.98 -58.89 45.90
C SER A 7 35.10 -58.12 45.20
N LEU A 8 36.24 -57.95 45.88
CA LEU A 8 37.41 -57.24 45.36
C LEU A 8 38.39 -58.24 44.73
N SER A 9 38.26 -58.44 43.42
CA SER A 9 39.44 -58.68 42.58
C SER A 9 40.42 -57.51 42.76
N VAL A 10 41.71 -57.79 42.88
CA VAL A 10 42.79 -56.92 43.40
C VAL A 10 43.09 -55.65 42.55
N GLY A 11 42.19 -55.22 41.67
CA GLY A 11 42.32 -54.01 40.86
C GLY A 11 41.06 -53.14 40.85
N GLY A 12 41.23 -51.83 40.97
CA GLY A 12 40.14 -50.85 40.78
C GLY A 12 40.05 -50.38 39.32
N GLU A 13 38.84 -50.16 38.80
CA GLU A 13 38.62 -49.48 37.51
C GLU A 13 38.62 -47.97 37.73
N CYS A 14 39.44 -47.22 37.00
CA CYS A 14 39.41 -45.76 37.08
C CYS A 14 38.30 -45.21 36.20
N PRO A 15 37.34 -44.42 36.72
CA PRO A 15 36.22 -43.91 35.92
C PRO A 15 36.62 -42.86 34.87
N ILE A 16 37.89 -42.41 34.86
CA ILE A 16 38.42 -41.46 33.86
C ILE A 16 38.99 -42.20 32.65
N CYS A 17 39.96 -43.10 32.87
CA CYS A 17 40.60 -43.84 31.78
C CYS A 17 39.97 -45.20 31.49
N LEU A 18 39.04 -45.65 32.35
CA LEU A 18 38.38 -46.97 32.28
C LEU A 18 39.36 -48.16 32.34
N ASP A 19 40.60 -47.92 32.76
CA ASP A 19 41.60 -48.96 32.96
C ASP A 19 41.48 -49.58 34.36
N LEU A 20 41.73 -50.88 34.42
CA LEU A 20 42.06 -51.56 35.67
C LEU A 20 43.50 -51.23 36.06
N LYS A 21 43.69 -50.67 37.24
CA LYS A 21 45.01 -50.44 37.83
C LYS A 21 45.06 -51.10 39.21
N ASP A 22 46.27 -51.34 39.68
CA ASP A 22 46.50 -51.72 41.06
C ASP A 22 45.86 -50.68 42.00
N ILE A 23 45.15 -51.17 43.03
CA ILE A 23 44.47 -50.37 44.05
C ILE A 23 45.45 -49.37 44.70
N ASN A 24 46.72 -49.73 44.81
CA ASN A 24 47.78 -48.87 45.36
C ASN A 24 48.03 -47.57 44.56
N ILE A 25 47.55 -47.53 43.31
CA ILE A 25 47.68 -46.40 42.39
C ILE A 25 46.46 -45.47 42.49
N PHE A 26 45.41 -45.84 43.22
CA PHE A 26 44.24 -45.00 43.42
C PHE A 26 44.42 -44.00 44.57
N GLU A 27 43.90 -42.80 44.36
CA GLU A 27 43.71 -41.80 45.41
C GLU A 27 42.23 -41.45 45.51
N VAL A 28 41.78 -41.21 46.74
CA VAL A 28 40.38 -40.88 47.04
C VAL A 28 40.25 -39.38 47.26
N TYR A 29 39.30 -38.77 46.57
CA TYR A 29 38.93 -37.38 46.82
C TYR A 29 38.16 -37.27 48.14
N PRO A 30 38.11 -36.10 48.79
CA PRO A 30 37.31 -35.92 50.01
C PRO A 30 35.80 -36.18 49.84
N CYS A 31 35.29 -36.23 48.61
CA CYS A 31 33.92 -36.67 48.33
C CYS A 31 33.72 -38.19 48.26
N GLY A 32 34.77 -38.99 48.44
CA GLY A 32 34.73 -40.46 48.37
C GLY A 32 34.92 -41.05 46.97
N HIS A 33 35.09 -40.24 45.92
CA HIS A 33 35.37 -40.74 44.56
C HIS A 33 36.86 -41.07 44.38
N CYS A 34 37.14 -42.23 43.78
CA CYS A 34 38.50 -42.74 43.59
C CYS A 34 38.94 -42.64 42.13
N PHE A 35 40.21 -42.28 41.91
CA PHE A 35 40.79 -42.19 40.57
C PHE A 35 42.25 -42.64 40.59
N CYS A 36 42.78 -43.14 39.47
CA CYS A 36 44.19 -43.50 39.39
C CYS A 36 45.08 -42.25 39.35
N LYS A 37 46.25 -42.33 40.01
CA LYS A 37 47.26 -41.25 40.06
C LYS A 37 47.56 -40.61 38.70
N PRO A 38 47.80 -41.36 37.61
CA PRO A 38 48.07 -40.75 36.31
C PRO A 38 46.96 -39.83 35.82
N CYS A 39 45.70 -40.25 35.93
CA CYS A 39 44.56 -39.42 35.55
C CYS A 39 44.42 -38.18 36.44
N LEU A 40 44.73 -38.32 37.74
CA LEU A 40 44.68 -37.21 38.66
C LEU A 40 45.79 -36.19 38.45
N VAL A 41 46.97 -36.62 38.00
CA VAL A 41 48.07 -35.74 37.59
C VAL A 41 47.67 -34.97 36.33
N ASN A 42 47.11 -35.66 35.33
CA ASN A 42 46.67 -35.03 34.08
C ASN A 42 45.51 -34.04 34.25
N LEU A 43 44.66 -34.26 35.25
CA LEU A 43 43.56 -33.34 35.58
C LEU A 43 43.96 -32.23 36.55
N GLN A 44 45.23 -32.14 36.97
CA GLN A 44 45.64 -31.03 37.81
C GLN A 44 45.50 -29.72 37.01
N PRO A 45 44.75 -28.74 37.54
CA PRO A 45 44.67 -27.45 36.89
C PRO A 45 46.05 -26.75 36.93
N PRO A 46 46.29 -25.76 36.06
CA PRO A 46 47.54 -25.01 36.05
C PRO A 46 47.86 -24.43 37.43
N PRO A 47 49.15 -24.19 37.76
CA PRO A 47 49.61 -23.87 39.11
C PRO A 47 48.91 -22.64 39.74
N ASN A 48 48.34 -21.76 38.93
CA ASN A 48 47.62 -20.56 39.36
C ASN A 48 46.21 -20.83 39.90
N LYS A 49 45.66 -22.06 39.79
CA LYS A 49 44.34 -22.41 40.33
C LYS A 49 44.48 -23.27 41.60
N ARG A 50 44.09 -22.70 42.75
CA ARG A 50 44.13 -23.37 44.06
C ARG A 50 43.02 -24.40 44.31
N LYS A 51 42.07 -24.52 43.38
CA LYS A 51 40.88 -25.38 43.51
C LYS A 51 40.89 -26.49 42.47
N ILE A 52 40.62 -27.71 42.90
CA ILE A 52 40.48 -28.90 42.04
C ILE A 52 39.03 -29.37 42.10
N SER A 53 38.42 -29.73 40.96
CA SER A 53 37.06 -30.25 40.90
C SER A 53 37.06 -31.77 40.69
N CYS A 54 36.18 -32.49 41.38
CA CYS A 54 35.97 -33.92 41.15
C CYS A 54 35.26 -34.13 39.80
N PRO A 55 35.78 -34.98 38.89
CA PRO A 55 35.14 -35.25 37.59
C PRO A 55 33.74 -35.85 37.68
N LEU A 56 33.44 -36.61 38.73
CA LEU A 56 32.15 -37.32 38.87
C LEU A 56 31.07 -36.42 39.49
N CYS A 57 31.33 -35.82 40.65
CA CYS A 57 30.33 -35.03 41.36
C CYS A 57 30.50 -33.51 41.23
N ARG A 58 31.52 -33.05 40.50
CA ARG A 58 31.86 -31.64 40.25
C ARG A 58 32.13 -30.79 41.50
N ARG A 59 32.12 -31.37 42.71
CA ARG A 59 32.50 -30.68 43.95
C ARG A 59 33.96 -30.21 43.89
N THR A 60 34.20 -28.99 44.35
CA THR A 60 35.53 -28.36 44.36
C THR A 60 36.19 -28.47 45.72
N PHE A 61 37.48 -28.80 45.74
CA PHE A 61 38.29 -28.93 46.94
C PHE A 61 39.52 -28.02 46.85
N HIS A 62 40.02 -27.58 47.99
CA HIS A 62 41.33 -26.94 48.05
C HIS A 62 42.44 -27.95 47.74
N ARG A 63 43.44 -27.53 46.97
CA ARG A 63 44.58 -28.37 46.57
C ARG A 63 45.35 -28.95 47.76
N ASP A 64 45.29 -28.27 48.90
CA ASP A 64 46.05 -28.59 50.12
C ASP A 64 45.35 -29.63 51.01
N LEU A 65 44.13 -30.08 50.68
CA LEU A 65 43.53 -31.22 51.37
C LEU A 65 44.26 -32.49 50.96
N GLU A 66 44.96 -33.10 51.92
CA GLU A 66 45.68 -34.37 51.74
C GLU A 66 44.73 -35.45 51.18
N ARG A 67 45.11 -36.01 50.03
CA ARG A 67 44.43 -37.17 49.47
C ARG A 67 44.88 -38.41 50.23
N SER A 68 43.95 -39.12 50.83
CA SER A 68 44.25 -40.35 51.58
C SER A 68 44.59 -41.49 50.60
N LYS A 69 45.69 -42.20 50.87
CA LYS A 69 46.00 -43.47 50.20
C LYS A 69 45.10 -44.56 50.77
N LEU A 70 44.50 -45.39 49.91
CA LEU A 70 43.77 -46.57 50.35
C LEU A 70 44.79 -47.64 50.77
N GLY A 71 44.86 -47.95 52.06
CA GLY A 71 45.57 -49.12 52.56
C GLY A 71 44.62 -50.31 52.59
N PHE A 72 44.70 -51.20 51.60
CA PHE A 72 44.05 -52.51 51.64
C PHE A 72 45.12 -53.61 51.63
N GLN A 73 45.09 -54.50 52.62
CA GLN A 73 45.82 -55.78 52.58
C GLN A 73 44.93 -56.80 51.86
N PRO A 74 45.35 -57.33 50.70
CA PRO A 74 44.57 -58.35 50.00
C PRO A 74 44.71 -59.70 50.71
N VAL A 75 43.57 -60.32 51.05
CA VAL A 75 43.49 -61.74 51.41
C VAL A 75 43.32 -62.52 50.12
N ILE A 76 44.33 -63.31 49.74
CA ILE A 76 44.32 -64.13 48.52
C ILE A 76 43.63 -65.46 48.85
N TYR A 77 42.54 -65.78 48.16
CA TYR A 77 41.92 -67.10 48.19
C TYR A 77 42.18 -67.83 46.87
N ASP A 78 42.93 -68.93 46.95
CA ASP A 78 43.08 -69.89 45.85
C ASP A 78 41.79 -70.70 45.71
N SER A 79 41.06 -70.47 44.62
CA SER A 79 39.88 -71.25 44.25
C SER A 79 39.95 -71.60 42.76
N SER A 80 39.69 -72.86 42.44
CA SER A 80 39.83 -73.49 41.12
C SER A 80 39.16 -72.71 39.97
N ASN A 81 39.87 -72.56 38.86
CA ASN A 81 39.55 -71.69 37.71
C ASN A 81 38.13 -71.86 37.12
N VAL A 82 37.58 -73.08 37.04
CA VAL A 82 36.31 -73.34 36.34
C VAL A 82 35.10 -72.85 37.14
N GLY A 83 35.10 -73.01 38.47
CA GLY A 83 34.00 -72.56 39.33
C GLY A 83 33.82 -71.04 39.32
N GLN A 84 34.92 -70.29 39.29
CA GLN A 84 34.89 -68.83 39.19
C GLN A 84 34.35 -68.33 37.83
N VAL A 85 34.57 -69.09 36.76
CA VAL A 85 34.04 -68.76 35.44
C VAL A 85 32.53 -68.97 35.41
N ILE A 86 32.04 -70.09 35.97
CA ILE A 86 30.60 -70.39 36.07
C ILE A 86 29.88 -69.37 36.97
N GLU A 87 30.42 -69.08 38.14
CA GLU A 87 29.85 -68.08 39.05
C GLU A 87 29.86 -66.68 38.42
N GLY A 88 30.94 -66.32 37.71
CA GLY A 88 31.03 -65.08 36.95
C GLY A 88 29.98 -64.96 35.85
N ILE A 89 29.67 -66.05 35.14
CA ILE A 89 28.62 -66.08 34.09
C ILE A 89 27.22 -65.95 34.69
N ASN A 90 26.97 -66.61 35.82
CA ASN A 90 25.69 -66.52 36.52
C ASN A 90 25.40 -65.11 37.06
N LEU A 91 26.46 -64.38 37.45
CA LEU A 91 26.36 -63.00 37.90
C LEU A 91 26.22 -61.98 36.76
N MET A 92 26.38 -62.36 35.48
CA MET A 92 26.15 -61.44 34.37
C MET A 92 24.65 -61.22 34.17
N ASP A 93 24.21 -59.96 34.13
CA ASP A 93 22.82 -59.60 33.90
C ASP A 93 22.70 -58.50 32.82
N LYS A 94 21.49 -57.97 32.66
CA LYS A 94 21.13 -56.90 31.71
C LYS A 94 21.95 -55.61 31.85
N THR A 95 22.66 -55.41 32.94
CA THR A 95 23.48 -54.22 33.19
C THR A 95 24.96 -54.45 32.86
N CYS A 96 25.33 -55.68 32.49
CA CYS A 96 26.72 -56.04 32.28
C CYS A 96 27.28 -55.43 30.98
N LYS A 97 28.41 -54.72 31.10
CA LYS A 97 29.09 -54.10 29.95
C LYS A 97 29.56 -55.19 28.96
N THR A 98 29.55 -54.89 27.66
CA THR A 98 30.05 -55.77 26.59
C THR A 98 31.50 -56.25 26.79
N VAL A 99 32.32 -55.46 27.49
CA VAL A 99 33.70 -55.83 27.85
C VAL A 99 33.74 -57.02 28.82
N SER A 100 32.77 -57.10 29.74
CA SER A 100 32.63 -58.22 30.69
C SER A 100 32.20 -59.50 29.98
N VAL A 101 31.27 -59.40 29.02
CA VAL A 101 30.85 -60.53 28.17
C VAL A 101 32.02 -61.06 27.34
N LYS A 102 32.86 -60.18 26.77
CA LYS A 102 34.08 -60.58 26.04
C LYS A 102 35.13 -61.22 26.94
N ARG A 103 35.28 -60.76 28.19
CA ARG A 103 36.17 -61.41 29.17
C ARG A 103 35.65 -62.78 29.60
N ALA A 104 34.35 -62.91 29.83
CA ALA A 104 33.72 -64.19 30.15
C ALA A 104 33.92 -65.17 28.98
N HIS A 105 33.77 -64.73 27.74
CA HIS A 105 34.08 -65.52 26.55
C HIS A 105 35.53 -66.00 26.54
N ASN A 106 36.51 -65.11 26.68
CA ASN A 106 37.93 -65.51 26.67
C ASN A 106 38.30 -66.45 27.82
N LYS A 107 37.65 -66.31 28.99
CA LYS A 107 37.82 -67.22 30.13
C LYS A 107 37.15 -68.58 29.90
N LEU A 108 36.00 -68.61 29.25
CA LEU A 108 35.34 -69.83 28.79
C LEU A 108 36.19 -70.57 27.75
N THR A 109 36.79 -69.85 26.79
CA THR A 109 37.65 -70.45 25.77
C THR A 109 38.89 -71.09 26.39
N LYS A 110 39.52 -70.45 27.39
CA LYS A 110 40.63 -71.04 28.13
C LYS A 110 40.21 -72.20 29.03
N ALA A 111 39.06 -72.06 29.70
CA ALA A 111 38.51 -73.15 30.50
C ALA A 111 38.19 -74.38 29.63
N ALA A 112 37.74 -74.17 28.38
CA ALA A 112 37.46 -75.21 27.39
C ALA A 112 38.68 -76.03 26.94
N GLU A 113 39.89 -75.45 27.02
CA GLU A 113 41.15 -76.13 26.70
C GLU A 113 41.59 -77.12 27.81
N GLU A 114 41.02 -77.03 29.02
CA GLU A 114 41.44 -77.78 30.21
C GLU A 114 40.37 -78.78 30.73
N ILE A 115 39.41 -79.20 29.89
CA ILE A 115 38.18 -79.88 30.36
C ILE A 115 38.25 -81.41 30.39
N ASP A 116 37.89 -81.98 31.54
CA ASP A 116 37.45 -83.37 31.74
C ASP A 116 35.93 -83.54 31.44
N ASN A 117 35.47 -84.74 31.06
CA ASN A 117 34.08 -85.00 30.60
C ASN A 117 32.97 -84.47 31.54
N ASP A 118 33.18 -84.50 32.86
CA ASP A 118 32.20 -84.01 33.85
C ASP A 118 32.18 -82.46 33.97
N ASN A 119 33.29 -81.80 33.66
CA ASN A 119 33.37 -80.33 33.62
C ASN A 119 32.79 -79.77 32.32
N ALA A 120 32.81 -80.55 31.22
CA ALA A 120 32.18 -80.19 29.96
C ALA A 120 30.66 -80.04 30.10
N ALA A 121 30.01 -80.99 30.77
CA ALA A 121 28.56 -80.98 30.97
C ALA A 121 28.09 -79.74 31.75
N LYS A 122 28.78 -79.39 32.84
CA LYS A 122 28.47 -78.21 33.67
C LYS A 122 28.68 -76.89 32.91
N LEU A 123 29.68 -76.85 32.02
CA LEU A 123 29.93 -75.67 31.19
C LEU A 123 28.84 -75.49 30.13
N LEU A 124 28.40 -76.59 29.50
CA LEU A 124 27.32 -76.57 28.51
C LEU A 124 25.99 -76.11 29.13
N GLU A 125 25.65 -76.62 30.31
CA GLU A 125 24.46 -76.18 31.07
C GLU A 125 24.52 -74.68 31.39
N ALA A 126 25.67 -74.18 31.87
CA ALA A 126 25.87 -72.76 32.14
C ALA A 126 25.80 -71.88 30.86
N ILE A 127 26.25 -72.40 29.71
CA ILE A 127 26.15 -71.70 28.41
C ILE A 127 24.70 -71.64 27.94
N GLU A 128 23.93 -72.73 28.08
CA GLU A 128 22.51 -72.74 27.74
C GLU A 128 21.71 -71.78 28.60
N ASP A 129 21.96 -71.75 29.91
CA ASP A 129 21.28 -70.82 30.82
C ASP A 129 21.69 -69.36 30.58
N PHE A 130 22.95 -69.12 30.23
CA PHE A 130 23.40 -67.81 29.76
C PHE A 130 22.67 -67.40 28.47
N ALA A 131 22.56 -68.28 27.48
CA ALA A 131 21.86 -68.02 26.23
C ALA A 131 20.37 -67.74 26.45
N LYS A 132 19.68 -68.54 27.27
CA LYS A 132 18.27 -68.35 27.63
C LYS A 132 18.00 -66.99 28.28
N ARG A 133 18.94 -66.44 29.05
CA ARG A 133 18.77 -65.12 29.69
C ARG A 133 19.21 -63.95 28.82
N ILE A 134 20.28 -64.10 28.04
CA ILE A 134 20.90 -62.97 27.33
C ILE A 134 20.31 -62.75 25.95
N VAL A 135 19.95 -63.81 25.21
CA VAL A 135 19.40 -63.67 23.85
C VAL A 135 18.12 -62.81 23.83
N PRO A 136 17.12 -63.03 24.72
CA PRO A 136 15.91 -62.20 24.73
C PRO A 136 16.19 -60.72 24.99
N LEU A 137 17.25 -60.39 25.75
CA LEU A 137 17.64 -59.02 26.02
C LEU A 137 18.20 -58.32 24.77
N PHE A 138 18.96 -59.04 23.95
CA PHE A 138 19.45 -58.49 22.69
C PHE A 138 18.31 -58.33 21.67
N GLU A 139 17.36 -59.26 21.64
CA GLU A 139 16.13 -59.13 20.84
C GLU A 139 15.31 -57.90 21.25
N GLU A 140 15.12 -57.67 22.56
CA GLU A 140 14.46 -56.46 23.08
C GLU A 140 15.21 -55.17 22.70
N VAL A 141 16.55 -55.18 22.73
CA VAL A 141 17.36 -54.02 22.33
C VAL A 141 17.26 -53.75 20.83
N GLU A 142 17.24 -54.79 19.98
CA GLU A 142 17.04 -54.64 18.54
C GLU A 142 15.63 -54.13 18.22
N LEU A 143 14.61 -54.64 18.91
CA LEU A 143 13.24 -54.15 18.80
C LEU A 143 13.12 -52.69 19.28
N GLY A 144 13.83 -52.34 20.35
CA GLY A 144 13.94 -50.95 20.81
C GLY A 144 14.61 -50.04 19.78
N ARG A 145 15.68 -50.49 19.12
CA ARG A 145 16.37 -49.72 18.08
C ARG A 145 15.50 -49.48 16.85
N THR A 146 14.82 -50.52 16.37
CA THR A 146 13.88 -50.39 15.24
C THR A 146 12.75 -49.43 15.59
N ARG A 147 12.19 -49.52 16.80
CA ARG A 147 11.13 -48.60 17.25
C ARG A 147 11.62 -47.15 17.35
N ILE A 148 12.84 -46.92 17.84
CA ILE A 148 13.44 -45.57 17.87
C ILE A 148 13.57 -45.03 16.45
N GLN A 149 14.06 -45.84 15.51
CA GLN A 149 14.21 -45.44 14.11
C GLN A 149 12.87 -45.08 13.46
N GLU A 150 11.81 -45.84 13.73
CA GLU A 150 10.45 -45.51 13.28
C GLU A 150 9.98 -44.16 13.83
N LEU A 151 10.13 -43.94 15.14
CA LEU A 151 9.73 -42.69 15.80
C LEU A 151 10.53 -41.49 15.27
N GLU A 152 11.82 -41.66 14.99
CA GLU A 152 12.66 -40.62 14.38
C GLU A 152 12.19 -40.27 12.96
N ASN A 153 11.77 -41.26 12.18
CA ASN A 153 11.22 -41.03 10.84
C ASN A 153 9.85 -40.33 10.90
N GLU A 154 8.97 -40.77 11.80
CA GLU A 154 7.68 -40.13 12.05
C GLU A 154 7.85 -38.66 12.50
N GLN A 155 8.78 -38.41 13.42
CA GLN A 155 9.10 -37.05 13.88
C GLN A 155 9.64 -36.18 12.75
N ARG A 156 10.50 -36.74 11.88
CA ARG A 156 11.04 -36.03 10.71
C ARG A 156 9.93 -35.64 9.74
N HIS A 157 9.05 -36.57 9.39
CA HIS A 157 7.91 -36.28 8.51
C HIS A 157 6.95 -35.26 9.11
N SER A 158 6.67 -35.36 10.42
CA SER A 158 5.85 -34.37 11.11
C SER A 158 6.49 -32.97 11.08
N SER A 159 7.80 -32.88 11.30
CA SER A 159 8.57 -31.63 11.21
C SER A 159 8.55 -31.04 9.78
N GLU A 160 8.77 -31.85 8.76
CA GLU A 160 8.69 -31.44 7.35
C GLU A 160 7.29 -30.92 6.99
N HIS A 161 6.24 -31.60 7.46
CA HIS A 161 4.87 -31.17 7.24
C HIS A 161 4.53 -29.86 7.96
N LEU A 162 4.99 -29.68 9.21
CA LEU A 162 4.80 -28.44 9.96
C LEU A 162 5.56 -27.27 9.34
N THR A 163 6.79 -27.49 8.88
CA THR A 163 7.57 -26.45 8.18
C THR A 163 6.94 -26.07 6.84
N ALA A 164 6.37 -27.03 6.09
CA ALA A 164 5.60 -26.73 4.89
C ALA A 164 4.35 -25.88 5.19
N LYS A 165 3.61 -26.22 6.26
CA LYS A 165 2.47 -25.40 6.73
C LYS A 165 2.89 -24.01 7.19
N SER A 166 4.02 -23.86 7.87
CA SER A 166 4.55 -22.54 8.26
C SER A 166 4.78 -21.65 7.04
N ARG A 167 5.43 -22.19 6.00
CA ARG A 167 5.66 -21.47 4.73
C ARG A 167 4.35 -21.08 4.05
N GLN A 168 3.34 -21.94 4.11
CA GLN A 168 2.01 -21.63 3.58
C GLN A 168 1.34 -20.48 4.33
N VAL A 169 1.42 -20.49 5.67
CA VAL A 169 0.89 -19.40 6.51
C VAL A 169 1.60 -18.09 6.22
N GLU A 170 2.94 -18.09 6.11
CA GLU A 170 3.73 -16.91 5.75
C GLU A 170 3.32 -16.35 4.38
N SER A 171 3.13 -17.21 3.38
CA SER A 171 2.66 -16.79 2.05
C SER A 171 1.26 -16.17 2.10
N LEU A 172 0.33 -16.75 2.86
CA LEU A 172 -1.02 -16.21 3.03
C LEU A 172 -1.01 -14.88 3.79
N GLN A 173 -0.15 -14.74 4.80
CA GLN A 173 0.01 -13.47 5.52
C GLN A 173 0.50 -12.36 4.59
N GLN A 174 1.45 -12.68 3.70
CA GLN A 174 1.93 -11.72 2.70
C GLN A 174 0.81 -11.32 1.73
N GLN A 175 0.01 -12.27 1.23
CA GLN A 175 -1.13 -11.98 0.36
C GLN A 175 -2.19 -11.11 1.08
N CYS A 176 -2.47 -11.40 2.35
CA CYS A 176 -3.36 -10.56 3.14
C CYS A 176 -2.83 -9.13 3.25
N PHE A 177 -1.53 -8.95 3.52
CA PHE A 177 -0.91 -7.63 3.59
C PHE A 177 -1.02 -6.86 2.27
N GLU A 178 -0.73 -7.52 1.15
CA GLU A 178 -0.86 -6.93 -0.20
C GLU A 178 -2.31 -6.51 -0.51
N LEU A 179 -3.28 -7.36 -0.17
CA LEU A 179 -4.70 -7.05 -0.34
C LEU A 179 -5.14 -5.87 0.54
N HIS A 180 -4.70 -5.79 1.79
CA HIS A 180 -5.01 -4.65 2.66
C HIS A 180 -4.40 -3.35 2.12
N SER A 181 -3.16 -3.40 1.64
CA SER A 181 -2.52 -2.23 1.01
C SER A 181 -3.27 -1.79 -0.25
N SER A 182 -3.64 -2.74 -1.11
CA SER A 182 -4.44 -2.47 -2.31
C SER A 182 -5.81 -1.90 -1.95
N ASN A 183 -6.47 -2.40 -0.90
CA ASN A 183 -7.76 -1.90 -0.46
C ASN A 183 -7.65 -0.45 0.05
N GLY A 184 -6.61 -0.14 0.84
CA GLY A 184 -6.36 1.24 1.27
C GLY A 184 -6.11 2.22 0.11
N VAL A 185 -5.42 1.79 -0.94
CA VAL A 185 -5.24 2.60 -2.16
C VAL A 185 -6.57 2.81 -2.90
N LEU A 186 -7.44 1.80 -2.94
CA LEU A 186 -8.76 1.91 -3.56
C LEU A 186 -9.69 2.83 -2.76
N GLU A 187 -9.65 2.76 -1.43
CA GLU A 187 -10.40 3.65 -0.54
C GLU A 187 -9.99 5.12 -0.76
N HIS A 188 -8.69 5.41 -0.84
CA HIS A 188 -8.22 6.76 -1.15
C HIS A 188 -8.72 7.24 -2.52
N LYS A 189 -8.59 6.42 -3.56
CA LYS A 189 -9.09 6.76 -4.91
C LYS A 189 -10.60 6.98 -4.93
N PHE A 190 -11.34 6.25 -4.11
CA PHE A 190 -12.79 6.43 -3.98
C PHE A 190 -13.13 7.76 -3.33
N LEU A 191 -12.40 8.16 -2.28
CA LEU A 191 -12.56 9.49 -1.67
C LEU A 191 -12.20 10.61 -2.65
N ASP A 192 -11.10 10.50 -3.39
CA ASP A 192 -10.72 11.49 -4.41
C ASP A 192 -11.81 11.61 -5.50
N ALA A 193 -12.39 10.48 -5.91
CA ALA A 193 -13.47 10.46 -6.89
C ALA A 193 -14.73 11.15 -6.36
N LEU A 194 -15.08 10.94 -5.09
CA LEU A 194 -16.21 11.63 -4.44
C LEU A 194 -15.99 13.14 -4.38
N GLU A 195 -14.81 13.60 -3.95
CA GLU A 195 -14.48 15.03 -3.92
C GLU A 195 -14.58 15.65 -5.32
N SER A 196 -14.05 14.95 -6.34
CA SER A 196 -14.14 15.42 -7.73
C SER A 196 -15.59 15.50 -8.23
N ALA A 197 -16.46 14.58 -7.79
CA ALA A 197 -17.87 14.56 -8.16
C ALA A 197 -18.64 15.73 -7.51
N GLU A 198 -18.38 16.01 -6.22
CA GLU A 198 -18.94 17.17 -5.51
C GLU A 198 -18.52 18.50 -6.16
N LEU A 199 -17.26 18.61 -6.56
CA LEU A 199 -16.76 19.78 -7.29
C LEU A 199 -17.47 19.95 -8.65
N LEU A 200 -17.70 18.87 -9.38
CA LEU A 200 -18.44 18.92 -10.65
C LEU A 200 -19.91 19.28 -10.44
N GLN A 201 -20.53 18.80 -9.36
CA GLN A 201 -21.89 19.16 -9.01
C GLN A 201 -22.01 20.66 -8.73
N THR A 202 -21.16 21.21 -7.86
CA THR A 202 -21.19 22.65 -7.52
C THR A 202 -20.98 23.54 -8.75
N LYS A 203 -20.06 23.15 -9.65
CA LYS A 203 -19.84 23.85 -10.92
C LYS A 203 -21.03 23.76 -11.87
N THR A 204 -21.73 22.62 -11.87
CA THR A 204 -22.94 22.43 -12.67
C THR A 204 -24.08 23.31 -12.15
N GLU A 205 -24.25 23.36 -10.83
CA GLU A 205 -25.23 24.24 -10.18
C GLU A 205 -24.94 25.73 -10.46
N GLU A 206 -23.67 26.14 -10.41
CA GLU A 206 -23.26 27.49 -10.77
C GLU A 206 -23.59 27.81 -12.24
N SER A 207 -23.25 26.90 -13.15
CA SER A 207 -23.57 27.05 -14.58
C SER A 207 -25.08 27.13 -14.83
N GLN A 208 -25.87 26.37 -14.07
CA GLN A 208 -27.33 26.45 -14.11
C GLN A 208 -27.86 27.80 -13.61
N ARG A 209 -27.29 28.35 -12.52
CA ARG A 209 -27.63 29.69 -12.04
C ARG A 209 -27.34 30.76 -13.09
N GLN A 210 -26.15 30.73 -13.70
CA GLN A 210 -25.76 31.64 -14.78
C GLN A 210 -26.71 31.52 -15.99
N LEU A 211 -27.10 30.29 -16.35
CA LEU A 211 -28.05 30.07 -17.44
C LEU A 211 -29.44 30.66 -17.11
N MET A 212 -29.91 30.55 -15.87
CA MET A 212 -31.18 31.16 -15.45
C MET A 212 -31.12 32.69 -15.50
N GLU A 213 -30.02 33.30 -15.07
CA GLU A 213 -29.80 34.74 -15.13
C GLU A 213 -29.79 35.27 -16.58
N VAL A 214 -29.09 34.57 -17.48
CA VAL A 214 -29.08 34.91 -18.92
C VAL A 214 -30.48 34.78 -19.52
N LYS A 215 -31.22 33.71 -19.18
CA LYS A 215 -32.60 33.54 -19.64
C LYS A 215 -33.51 34.68 -19.17
N GLN A 216 -33.40 35.07 -17.90
CA GLN A 216 -34.18 36.18 -17.35
C GLN A 216 -33.83 37.51 -18.06
N SER A 217 -32.55 37.76 -18.28
CA SER A 217 -32.06 38.95 -19.00
C SER A 217 -32.56 39.00 -20.44
N LEU A 218 -32.61 37.84 -21.11
CA LEU A 218 -33.13 37.71 -22.47
C LEU A 218 -34.63 38.04 -22.53
N VAL A 219 -35.43 37.54 -21.58
CA VAL A 219 -36.86 37.86 -21.49
C VAL A 219 -37.08 39.37 -21.29
N MET A 220 -36.29 40.01 -20.41
CA MET A 220 -36.37 41.46 -20.20
C MET A 220 -36.03 42.24 -21.48
N ARG A 221 -34.95 41.87 -22.18
CA ARG A 221 -34.55 42.46 -23.47
C ARG A 221 -35.60 42.28 -24.56
N GLU A 222 -36.27 41.12 -24.62
CA GLU A 222 -37.35 40.86 -25.57
C GLU A 222 -38.56 41.76 -25.32
N GLU A 223 -38.90 42.00 -24.06
CA GLU A 223 -39.99 42.90 -23.68
C GLU A 223 -39.64 44.37 -23.95
N GLU A 224 -38.43 44.81 -23.64
CA GLU A 224 -37.92 46.15 -24.03
C GLU A 224 -37.97 46.36 -25.55
N HIS A 225 -37.52 45.36 -26.32
CA HIS A 225 -37.57 45.39 -27.78
C HIS A 225 -39.03 45.47 -28.30
N ARG A 226 -39.95 44.74 -27.67
CA ARG A 226 -41.39 44.81 -27.98
C ARG A 226 -41.95 46.21 -27.72
N GLN A 227 -41.63 46.81 -26.57
CA GLN A 227 -42.05 48.17 -26.23
C GLN A 227 -41.48 49.23 -27.19
N ALA A 228 -40.23 49.07 -27.62
CA ALA A 228 -39.61 49.94 -28.62
C ALA A 228 -40.30 49.83 -29.99
N ILE A 229 -40.62 48.61 -30.44
CA ILE A 229 -41.40 48.39 -31.66
C ILE A 229 -42.75 49.09 -31.59
N ASP A 230 -43.48 48.94 -30.49
CA ASP A 230 -44.81 49.54 -30.34
C ASP A 230 -44.74 51.07 -30.25
N SER A 231 -43.70 51.61 -29.64
CA SER A 231 -43.43 53.06 -29.64
C SER A 231 -43.15 53.58 -31.06
N LEU A 232 -42.33 52.87 -31.85
CA LEU A 232 -42.07 53.22 -33.25
C LEU A 232 -43.34 53.19 -34.10
N LYS A 233 -44.21 52.19 -33.92
CA LYS A 233 -45.52 52.14 -34.60
C LYS A 233 -46.37 53.37 -34.26
N ARG A 234 -46.43 53.77 -32.98
CA ARG A 234 -47.17 54.98 -32.56
C ARG A 234 -46.59 56.24 -33.18
N PHE A 235 -45.27 56.39 -33.22
CA PHE A 235 -44.61 57.52 -33.88
C PHE A 235 -44.90 57.55 -35.38
N LYS A 236 -44.85 56.40 -36.07
CA LYS A 236 -45.18 56.29 -37.49
C LYS A 236 -46.62 56.74 -37.78
N ILE A 237 -47.60 56.26 -37.01
CA ILE A 237 -49.01 56.67 -37.15
C ILE A 237 -49.17 58.18 -36.89
N SER A 238 -48.47 58.71 -35.87
CA SER A 238 -48.49 60.14 -35.55
C SER A 238 -47.88 60.99 -36.67
N ASP A 239 -46.77 60.54 -37.26
CA ASP A 239 -46.10 61.21 -38.37
C ASP A 239 -46.95 61.19 -39.65
N GLU A 240 -47.60 60.06 -39.96
CA GLU A 240 -48.55 59.95 -41.06
C GLU A 240 -49.71 60.95 -40.91
N ARG A 241 -50.30 61.05 -39.71
CA ARG A 241 -51.35 62.04 -39.41
C ARG A 241 -50.86 63.49 -39.55
N LYS A 242 -49.63 63.79 -39.11
CA LYS A 242 -49.04 65.13 -39.27
C LYS A 242 -48.75 65.44 -40.74
N SER A 243 -48.20 64.49 -41.49
CA SER A 243 -47.96 64.60 -42.93
C SER A 243 -49.26 64.82 -43.69
N GLU A 244 -50.33 64.12 -43.33
CA GLU A 244 -51.67 64.32 -43.89
C GLU A 244 -52.23 65.72 -43.58
N LYS A 245 -52.10 66.20 -42.33
CA LYS A 245 -52.46 67.57 -41.95
C LYS A 245 -51.67 68.61 -42.74
N VAL A 246 -50.34 68.46 -42.85
CA VAL A 246 -49.48 69.36 -43.64
C VAL A 246 -49.91 69.35 -45.11
N ARG A 247 -50.28 68.19 -45.66
CA ARG A 247 -50.80 68.07 -47.03
C ARG A 247 -52.16 68.76 -47.19
N GLY A 248 -53.04 68.67 -46.19
CA GLY A 248 -54.29 69.43 -46.11
C GLY A 248 -54.05 70.94 -46.12
N LEU A 249 -53.25 71.43 -45.17
CA LEU A 249 -52.88 72.85 -45.07
C LEU A 249 -52.21 73.36 -46.35
N LYS A 250 -51.35 72.57 -46.99
CA LYS A 250 -50.75 72.94 -48.29
C LYS A 250 -51.81 73.13 -49.38
N ARG A 251 -52.84 72.28 -49.44
CA ARG A 251 -53.95 72.44 -50.39
C ARG A 251 -54.75 73.71 -50.10
N GLU A 252 -55.05 73.97 -48.84
CA GLU A 252 -55.74 75.21 -48.41
C GLU A 252 -54.91 76.46 -48.74
N VAL A 253 -53.60 76.45 -48.49
CA VAL A 253 -52.70 77.56 -48.86
C VAL A 253 -52.69 77.78 -50.36
N ILE A 254 -52.64 76.72 -51.17
CA ILE A 254 -52.73 76.82 -52.63
C ILE A 254 -54.06 77.46 -53.04
N GLU A 255 -55.19 76.97 -52.50
CA GLU A 255 -56.53 77.51 -52.79
C GLU A 255 -56.66 78.99 -52.40
N LEU A 256 -56.23 79.35 -51.18
CA LEU A 256 -56.26 80.73 -50.70
C LEU A 256 -55.31 81.63 -51.51
N SER A 257 -54.14 81.14 -51.88
CA SER A 257 -53.21 81.90 -52.74
C SER A 257 -53.79 82.14 -54.14
N GLN A 258 -54.55 81.19 -54.67
CA GLN A 258 -55.26 81.34 -55.95
C GLN A 258 -56.41 82.34 -55.83
N LYS A 259 -57.21 82.27 -54.75
CA LYS A 259 -58.25 83.27 -54.43
C LYS A 259 -57.66 84.67 -54.27
N LEU A 260 -56.54 84.80 -53.54
CA LEU A 260 -55.84 86.09 -53.39
C LEU A 260 -55.30 86.61 -54.72
N ARG A 261 -54.85 85.72 -55.62
CA ARG A 261 -54.43 86.11 -56.97
C ARG A 261 -55.62 86.65 -57.77
N GLN A 262 -56.77 85.96 -57.76
CA GLN A 262 -57.99 86.44 -58.40
C GLN A 262 -58.47 87.78 -57.84
N VAL A 263 -58.43 87.97 -56.52
CA VAL A 263 -58.78 89.25 -55.89
C VAL A 263 -57.78 90.35 -56.26
N ARG A 264 -56.47 90.04 -56.40
CA ARG A 264 -55.50 91.00 -56.90
C ARG A 264 -55.71 91.35 -58.36
N GLU A 265 -56.01 90.37 -59.22
CA GLU A 265 -56.34 90.61 -60.64
C GLU A 265 -57.58 91.52 -60.75
N VAL A 266 -58.64 91.25 -59.99
CA VAL A 266 -59.83 92.15 -59.92
C VAL A 266 -59.48 93.53 -59.36
N ARG A 267 -58.59 93.61 -58.36
CA ARG A 267 -58.18 94.90 -57.78
C ARG A 267 -57.25 95.68 -58.70
N GLU A 268 -56.38 95.03 -59.47
CA GLU A 268 -55.54 95.64 -60.49
C GLU A 268 -56.41 96.12 -61.67
N GLU A 269 -57.46 95.37 -62.03
CA GLU A 269 -58.52 95.81 -62.96
C GLU A 269 -59.32 97.03 -62.43
N GLU A 270 -59.52 97.15 -61.11
CA GLU A 270 -60.11 98.35 -60.49
C GLU A 270 -59.12 99.52 -60.29
N GLN A 271 -57.82 99.22 -60.19
CA GLN A 271 -56.76 100.21 -59.92
C GLN A 271 -56.13 100.79 -61.20
N ASP A 272 -56.35 100.18 -62.37
CA ASP A 272 -56.04 100.75 -63.69
C ASP A 272 -57.05 101.83 -64.16
N SER A 273 -57.98 102.26 -63.29
CA SER A 273 -58.95 103.35 -63.54
C SER A 273 -58.66 104.66 -62.76
N TRP A 274 -57.53 104.80 -62.07
CA TRP A 274 -57.12 106.08 -61.47
C TRP A 274 -55.60 106.28 -61.56
N MET A 275 -55.18 107.11 -62.53
CA MET A 275 -53.85 107.71 -62.57
C MET A 275 -53.63 108.72 -61.43
N ASP A 276 -52.34 108.86 -61.10
CA ASP A 276 -51.60 110.02 -60.59
C ASP A 276 -51.95 110.64 -59.22
N VAL A 277 -50.95 110.69 -58.32
CA VAL A 277 -50.34 111.94 -57.79
C VAL A 277 -49.00 111.61 -57.10
N ASP A 278 -47.96 112.34 -57.51
CA ASP A 278 -46.61 112.42 -56.93
C ASP A 278 -46.58 112.90 -55.47
N GLN A 279 -45.62 112.42 -54.65
CA GLN A 279 -44.62 113.30 -54.00
C GLN A 279 -43.58 112.55 -53.14
N GLU A 280 -42.31 112.88 -53.40
CA GLU A 280 -41.15 112.66 -52.55
C GLU A 280 -41.37 113.16 -51.11
N HIS A 281 -40.72 112.54 -50.11
CA HIS A 281 -39.98 113.20 -49.00
C HIS A 281 -39.30 112.14 -48.09
N LYS A 282 -37.97 112.16 -48.04
CA LYS A 282 -37.14 111.73 -46.88
C LYS A 282 -37.12 112.89 -45.88
N PRO A 283 -37.10 112.68 -44.54
CA PRO A 283 -35.81 112.44 -43.86
C PRO A 283 -35.82 111.63 -42.53
N THR A 284 -34.58 111.28 -42.20
CA THR A 284 -33.84 110.83 -41.01
C THR A 284 -34.28 111.25 -39.58
N THR A 285 -33.81 110.44 -38.60
CA THR A 285 -33.49 110.68 -37.15
C THR A 285 -34.66 110.53 -36.14
N THR A 286 -34.57 109.91 -34.95
CA THR A 286 -33.48 109.70 -33.96
C THR A 286 -33.91 108.63 -32.92
N ALA A 287 -32.96 107.85 -32.38
CA ALA A 287 -33.10 107.00 -31.18
C ALA A 287 -33.10 107.83 -29.87
N PRO A 288 -33.41 107.27 -28.67
CA PRO A 288 -32.34 106.66 -27.87
C PRO A 288 -32.73 105.49 -26.91
N PHE A 289 -31.71 104.69 -26.59
CA PHE A 289 -31.40 104.01 -25.31
C PHE A 289 -32.48 103.29 -24.49
N GLY A 290 -32.32 101.96 -24.44
CA GLY A 290 -32.70 101.08 -23.33
C GLY A 290 -31.81 99.84 -23.41
N THR A 291 -30.77 99.82 -22.57
CA THR A 291 -29.77 98.76 -22.41
C THR A 291 -30.41 97.44 -21.99
N ASP A 292 -30.02 96.32 -22.61
CA ASP A 292 -29.36 95.22 -21.90
C ASP A 292 -28.99 94.09 -22.86
N THR A 293 -27.71 94.12 -23.20
CA THR A 293 -26.89 93.02 -23.69
C THR A 293 -26.95 91.87 -22.67
N HIS A 294 -27.39 90.67 -23.06
CA HIS A 294 -26.79 89.43 -22.56
C HIS A 294 -26.96 88.28 -23.58
N LEU A 295 -25.83 87.95 -24.20
CA LEU A 295 -25.50 86.67 -24.81
C LEU A 295 -25.69 85.53 -23.79
N PRO A 296 -26.11 84.31 -24.19
CA PRO A 296 -25.60 83.11 -23.58
C PRO A 296 -24.24 82.81 -24.20
N GLY A 297 -23.23 83.51 -23.69
CA GLY A 297 -21.84 83.14 -23.87
C GLY A 297 -21.60 81.84 -23.12
N LEU A 298 -21.23 80.83 -23.88
CA LEU A 298 -20.47 79.67 -23.43
C LEU A 298 -19.32 80.11 -22.51
N SER A 299 -19.35 79.67 -21.25
CA SER A 299 -18.19 79.40 -20.39
C SER A 299 -18.70 78.71 -19.13
N SER A 300 -18.38 77.43 -18.96
CA SER A 300 -17.16 76.99 -18.29
C SER A 300 -17.34 76.98 -16.77
N SER A 301 -17.69 75.82 -16.25
CA SER A 301 -17.37 75.41 -14.89
C SER A 301 -16.01 74.71 -14.90
N ASN A 302 -15.01 75.39 -14.35
CA ASN A 302 -13.79 74.76 -13.83
C ASN A 302 -14.11 74.06 -12.50
N ILE A 303 -13.61 72.82 -12.37
CA ILE A 303 -13.12 72.03 -11.22
C ILE A 303 -13.03 70.60 -11.80
N ALA A 304 -11.90 69.90 -11.94
CA ALA A 304 -10.53 70.10 -11.48
C ALA A 304 -9.56 69.37 -12.42
N ALA A 305 -8.30 69.79 -12.33
CA ALA A 305 -7.15 69.29 -13.05
C ALA A 305 -6.79 67.83 -12.75
N ALA A 306 -6.27 67.18 -13.80
CA ALA A 306 -5.28 66.09 -13.88
C ALA A 306 -5.69 65.22 -15.10
N ASP A 307 -4.87 64.86 -16.07
CA ASP A 307 -3.50 65.11 -16.44
C ASP A 307 -3.36 64.51 -17.86
N GLU A 308 -2.45 65.06 -18.66
CA GLU A 308 -1.85 64.50 -19.90
C GLU A 308 -2.72 64.10 -21.14
N GLY A 309 -2.54 64.90 -22.21
CA GLY A 309 -2.01 64.38 -23.49
C GLY A 309 -2.94 63.64 -24.46
N TRP A 310 -3.72 64.37 -25.26
CA TRP A 310 -4.30 63.83 -26.51
C TRP A 310 -3.44 64.20 -27.72
N ASN A 311 -2.65 63.24 -28.21
CA ASN A 311 -2.14 63.25 -29.57
C ASN A 311 -3.20 62.66 -30.52
N VAL A 312 -3.59 63.45 -31.50
CA VAL A 312 -4.51 63.08 -32.57
C VAL A 312 -3.86 62.03 -33.47
N THR A 313 -4.46 60.84 -33.56
CA THR A 313 -4.34 59.98 -34.74
C THR A 313 -5.73 59.56 -35.22
N ARG A 314 -6.00 59.87 -36.50
CA ARG A 314 -7.13 59.38 -37.27
C ARG A 314 -7.20 57.86 -37.17
N ASN A 315 -8.29 57.32 -36.64
CA ASN A 315 -8.74 55.96 -36.93
C ASN A 315 -10.26 55.93 -36.95
N PHE A 316 -10.83 55.72 -38.14
CA PHE A 316 -12.23 55.34 -38.29
C PHE A 316 -12.37 53.88 -37.81
N GLY A 317 -12.80 53.71 -36.56
CA GLY A 317 -13.16 52.42 -35.98
C GLY A 317 -14.58 52.50 -35.41
N PHE A 318 -15.49 51.76 -36.02
CA PHE A 318 -16.87 51.59 -35.60
C PHE A 318 -16.90 50.81 -34.27
N GLU A 319 -17.19 51.48 -33.17
CA GLU A 319 -17.21 50.91 -31.81
C GLU A 319 -18.59 50.29 -31.56
N GLY A 320 -18.66 48.96 -31.43
CA GLY A 320 -19.94 48.27 -31.16
C GLY A 320 -20.10 46.83 -31.67
N MET A 321 -19.10 46.22 -32.30
CA MET A 321 -19.12 44.77 -32.60
C MET A 321 -17.90 44.06 -31.98
N PRO A 322 -18.08 42.95 -31.25
CA PRO A 322 -16.96 42.09 -30.90
C PRO A 322 -16.41 41.44 -32.18
N ARG A 323 -15.13 41.68 -32.50
CA ARG A 323 -14.42 40.94 -33.54
C ARG A 323 -14.16 39.50 -33.08
N PRO A 324 -14.24 38.48 -33.95
CA PRO A 324 -13.84 37.12 -33.61
C PRO A 324 -12.31 37.06 -33.51
N GLY A 325 -11.79 37.09 -32.29
CA GLY A 325 -10.38 36.87 -32.02
C GLY A 325 -10.11 35.42 -31.62
N PHE A 326 -9.90 34.53 -32.58
CA PHE A 326 -9.14 33.30 -32.34
C PHE A 326 -7.66 33.67 -32.22
N GLY A 327 -7.25 34.06 -31.01
CA GLY A 327 -5.86 34.27 -30.63
C GLY A 327 -5.37 33.11 -29.78
N SER A 328 -4.83 32.06 -30.42
CA SER A 328 -4.02 31.08 -29.72
C SER A 328 -2.67 31.69 -29.35
N ARG A 329 -2.41 31.90 -28.06
CA ARG A 329 -1.04 32.11 -27.59
C ARG A 329 -0.83 31.39 -26.25
N ARG A 330 -0.34 30.15 -26.37
CA ARG A 330 0.43 29.50 -25.31
C ARG A 330 1.87 29.92 -25.52
N ASP A 331 2.39 30.80 -24.66
CA ASP A 331 3.82 30.88 -24.44
C ASP A 331 4.12 29.93 -23.27
N VAL A 332 4.65 28.74 -23.59
CA VAL A 332 5.37 27.90 -22.64
C VAL A 332 6.71 27.56 -23.28
N ASP A 333 7.75 27.98 -22.59
CA ASP A 333 9.16 27.76 -22.89
C ASP A 333 9.44 26.33 -23.37
N SER A 334 9.99 26.22 -24.57
CA SER A 334 10.47 24.94 -25.13
C SER A 334 11.92 25.08 -25.57
N LYS A 335 12.82 24.96 -24.58
CA LYS A 335 14.20 24.49 -24.82
C LYS A 335 14.21 22.97 -24.68
N LYS A 336 14.16 22.26 -25.81
CA LYS A 336 15.02 21.10 -26.12
C LYS A 336 14.56 20.47 -27.43
N MET A 337 15.49 20.46 -28.38
CA MET A 337 15.41 19.78 -29.65
C MET A 337 15.13 18.28 -29.45
N ASN A 338 14.35 17.67 -30.34
CA ASN A 338 14.66 16.31 -30.78
C ASN A 338 14.21 16.05 -32.22
N ARG A 339 15.13 15.41 -32.93
CA ARG A 339 15.13 15.08 -34.35
C ARG A 339 13.97 14.16 -34.72
N LEU A 340 13.31 14.50 -35.83
CA LEU A 340 12.54 13.56 -36.64
C LEU A 340 13.47 12.48 -37.20
N THR A 341 13.24 11.22 -36.82
CA THR A 341 13.64 10.06 -37.62
C THR A 341 12.42 9.19 -37.90
N LYS A 342 12.20 9.01 -39.19
CA LYS A 342 11.22 8.17 -39.86
C LYS A 342 11.52 6.69 -39.59
N LYS A 343 10.54 5.89 -39.17
CA LYS A 343 10.48 4.44 -39.42
C LYS A 343 9.04 3.90 -39.40
N GLN A 344 8.87 2.87 -40.21
CA GLN A 344 7.68 2.25 -40.81
C GLN A 344 6.64 1.62 -39.85
N PRO A 345 5.45 1.25 -40.37
CA PRO A 345 4.36 0.68 -39.58
C PRO A 345 4.54 -0.83 -39.37
N PRO A 346 3.99 -1.39 -38.28
CA PRO A 346 3.58 -2.78 -38.31
C PRO A 346 2.08 -2.93 -38.01
N GLY A 347 1.56 -4.02 -38.56
CA GLY A 347 0.17 -4.44 -38.56
C GLY A 347 -0.46 -4.58 -37.17
N GLY A 348 -1.77 -4.71 -37.22
CA GLY A 348 -2.67 -4.69 -36.08
C GLY A 348 -2.25 -5.54 -34.90
N SER A 349 -2.26 -4.92 -33.74
CA SER A 349 -2.30 -5.59 -32.46
C SER A 349 -3.56 -5.13 -31.72
N LYS A 350 -4.39 -6.14 -31.42
CA LYS A 350 -5.61 -6.03 -30.64
C LYS A 350 -5.29 -5.35 -29.31
N ALA A 351 -6.02 -4.28 -28.99
CA ALA A 351 -6.01 -3.71 -27.66
C ALA A 351 -6.46 -4.77 -26.65
N SER A 352 -5.52 -5.29 -25.86
CA SER A 352 -5.83 -6.09 -24.67
C SER A 352 -6.39 -5.15 -23.61
N SER A 353 -7.69 -4.93 -23.64
CA SER A 353 -8.39 -4.38 -22.48
C SER A 353 -8.27 -5.42 -21.36
N ASN A 354 -7.58 -5.08 -20.27
CA ASN A 354 -7.54 -5.85 -19.02
C ASN A 354 -8.89 -5.81 -18.27
N PHE A 355 -9.99 -5.99 -19.00
CA PHE A 355 -11.32 -6.25 -18.47
C PHE A 355 -11.58 -7.75 -18.65
N PRO A 356 -12.02 -8.49 -17.62
CA PRO A 356 -12.25 -9.94 -17.69
C PRO A 356 -13.43 -10.36 -18.61
N LEU A 357 -13.99 -9.42 -19.37
CA LEU A 357 -15.14 -9.63 -20.26
C LEU A 357 -14.76 -9.19 -21.67
N ASN A 358 -14.74 -10.14 -22.60
CA ASN A 358 -14.53 -9.87 -24.02
C ASN A 358 -15.78 -9.16 -24.58
N LEU A 359 -15.68 -7.86 -24.85
CA LEU A 359 -16.75 -7.06 -25.44
C LEU A 359 -16.60 -6.97 -26.97
N ASP A 360 -17.73 -6.81 -27.67
CA ASP A 360 -17.79 -6.46 -29.09
C ASP A 360 -17.54 -4.97 -29.33
N ALA A 361 -17.35 -4.54 -30.58
CA ALA A 361 -17.17 -3.14 -30.97
C ALA A 361 -18.33 -2.21 -30.54
N LYS A 362 -19.48 -2.79 -30.19
CA LYS A 362 -20.65 -2.09 -29.63
C LYS A 362 -20.77 -2.20 -28.09
N GLY A 363 -19.73 -2.68 -27.40
CA GLY A 363 -19.68 -2.78 -25.93
C GLY A 363 -20.50 -3.93 -25.32
N ARG A 364 -20.86 -4.96 -26.09
CA ARG A 364 -21.66 -6.12 -25.61
C ARG A 364 -20.79 -7.36 -25.38
N PRO A 365 -20.99 -8.16 -24.34
CA PRO A 365 -20.19 -9.36 -24.10
C PRO A 365 -20.37 -10.38 -25.24
N LYS A 366 -19.25 -10.87 -25.78
CA LYS A 366 -19.21 -11.87 -26.87
C LYS A 366 -19.44 -13.30 -26.40
N ALA A 367 -19.27 -13.56 -25.11
CA ALA A 367 -19.50 -14.87 -24.50
C ALA A 367 -20.65 -14.80 -23.48
N ALA A 368 -21.38 -15.91 -23.31
CA ALA A 368 -22.42 -16.02 -22.30
C ALA A 368 -21.82 -15.80 -20.90
N VAL A 369 -22.25 -14.74 -20.22
CA VAL A 369 -21.82 -14.42 -18.86
C VAL A 369 -22.68 -15.25 -17.91
N HIS A 370 -22.08 -16.20 -17.21
CA HIS A 370 -22.76 -16.99 -16.18
C HIS A 370 -23.03 -16.08 -14.99
N ILE A 371 -24.25 -15.55 -14.90
CA ILE A 371 -24.72 -14.84 -13.71
C ILE A 371 -25.01 -15.94 -12.69
N GLY A 372 -24.35 -15.88 -11.53
CA GLY A 372 -24.52 -16.86 -10.45
C GLY A 372 -25.98 -17.00 -10.00
N PRO A 373 -26.28 -17.99 -9.14
CA PRO A 373 -27.65 -18.31 -8.72
C PRO A 373 -28.37 -17.07 -8.18
N LYS A 374 -29.55 -16.77 -8.75
CA LYS A 374 -30.37 -15.63 -8.37
C LYS A 374 -30.85 -15.78 -6.93
N SER A 375 -30.30 -15.00 -6.00
CA SER A 375 -30.84 -14.90 -4.65
C SER A 375 -32.09 -14.00 -4.68
N THR A 376 -33.27 -14.60 -4.55
CA THR A 376 -34.50 -13.86 -4.28
C THR A 376 -34.52 -13.46 -2.80
N ILE A 377 -34.20 -12.21 -2.50
CA ILE A 377 -34.35 -11.64 -1.17
C ILE A 377 -35.84 -11.40 -0.93
N ARG A 378 -36.46 -12.21 -0.05
CA ARG A 378 -37.82 -11.92 0.45
C ARG A 378 -37.69 -10.89 1.56
N VAL A 379 -38.10 -9.66 1.28
CA VAL A 379 -38.21 -8.61 2.29
C VAL A 379 -39.47 -8.90 3.12
N ALA A 380 -39.30 -9.31 4.37
CA ALA A 380 -40.39 -9.43 5.32
C ALA A 380 -40.83 -8.03 5.74
N GLN A 381 -41.97 -7.56 5.22
CA GLN A 381 -42.68 -6.41 5.79
C GLN A 381 -43.21 -6.81 7.16
N ARG A 382 -42.64 -6.21 8.21
CA ARG A 382 -43.25 -6.23 9.54
C ARG A 382 -44.42 -5.25 9.53
N PHE A 383 -45.62 -5.78 9.78
CA PHE A 383 -46.81 -5.01 10.12
C PHE A 383 -46.74 -4.56 11.58
#